data_AF-A0A815RYY2-F1
#
_entry.id   AF-A0A815RYY2-F1
#
_cell.length_a   1.000
_cell.length_b   1.000
_cell.length_c   1.000
_cell.angle_alpha   90.00
_cell.angle_beta   90.00
_cell.angle_gamma   90.00
#
_symmetry.space_group_name_H-M   'P 1'
#
loop_
_entity.id
_entity.type
_entity.pdbx_description
1 polymer ?
#
loop_
_entity_poly.entity_id
_entity_poly.type
_entity_poly.pdbx_seq_one_letter_code
_entity_poly.pdbx_strand_id
1 'polypeptide(L)'
;MPQPESGDWLAQHVESGQTMKSYLISPYKTVPYGTHNTIYIQPIGSFNHPRAPPLDVINEFAKVFFSECEVELLPTVDFTYNMKKRDRGGVSQYLTSDLHKYLCETRSKRDWRRELLCVAVTMADIYPGDGWNFVYGEAVPSENVGVYSFARLDPLFYQVTAKEILRTPLIKEHSIIILRRSIKIILHEIGHLFGLDHCVYYLCLMNGANNETEMDREPLHLCPVCLHKLHSTLQFDVRHLYETFANLCDTYGLEKECKWYQNRLQYLQYFFY
;
A
#
# COMPACT_ATOMS: atom_id res chain seq x y z
N MET A 1 20.58 -0.36 6.90
CA MET A 1 19.43 0.17 7.65
C MET A 1 19.91 0.70 8.98
N PRO A 2 19.24 1.70 9.57
CA PRO A 2 19.41 1.98 10.99
C PRO A 2 19.10 0.74 11.83
N GLN A 3 19.67 0.66 13.03
CA GLN A 3 19.29 -0.37 14.01
C GLN A 3 17.82 -0.13 14.43
N PRO A 4 16.98 -1.18 14.54
CA PRO A 4 15.60 -1.03 14.99
C PRO A 4 15.52 -0.41 16.38
N GLU A 5 14.58 0.51 16.57
CA GLU A 5 14.28 1.10 17.87
C GLU A 5 13.32 0.21 18.68
N SER A 6 13.18 0.48 19.98
CA SER A 6 12.19 -0.24 20.80
C SER A 6 10.77 0.00 20.28
N GLY A 7 10.08 -1.05 19.86
CA GLY A 7 8.73 -0.95 19.28
C GLY A 7 8.69 -1.13 17.77
N ASP A 8 9.83 -1.00 17.10
CA ASP A 8 9.95 -1.21 15.65
C ASP A 8 9.69 -2.69 15.27
N TRP A 9 9.30 -2.92 14.02
CA TRP A 9 8.91 -4.23 13.51
C TRP A 9 9.98 -5.28 13.75
N LEU A 10 11.23 -4.98 13.33
CA LEU A 10 12.36 -5.91 13.47
C LEU A 10 12.93 -6.01 14.89
N ALA A 11 12.47 -5.16 15.83
CA ALA A 11 12.76 -5.32 17.25
C ALA A 11 11.82 -6.34 17.92
N GLN A 12 10.63 -6.56 17.34
CA GLN A 12 9.60 -7.45 17.88
C GLN A 12 9.44 -8.75 17.06
N HIS A 13 9.82 -8.73 15.79
CA HIS A 13 9.66 -9.84 14.86
C HIS A 13 11.02 -10.24 14.27
N VAL A 14 11.30 -11.54 14.30
CA VAL A 14 12.48 -12.11 13.65
C VAL A 14 12.09 -12.51 12.24
N GLU A 15 12.74 -11.89 11.25
CA GLU A 15 12.55 -12.21 9.84
C GLU A 15 13.85 -12.66 9.20
N SER A 16 13.79 -13.78 8.47
CA SER A 16 14.96 -14.31 7.74
C SER A 16 15.30 -13.51 6.48
N GLY A 17 14.39 -12.63 6.05
CA GLY A 17 14.43 -12.01 4.74
C GLY A 17 14.14 -12.99 3.61
N GLN A 18 14.00 -12.44 2.41
CA GLN A 18 13.66 -13.19 1.20
C GLN A 18 14.76 -13.01 0.14
N THR A 19 15.37 -14.09 -0.31
CA THR A 19 16.38 -14.06 -1.38
C THR A 19 15.73 -13.98 -2.76
N MET A 20 16.52 -13.72 -3.81
CA MET A 20 16.02 -13.83 -5.18
C MET A 20 15.53 -15.24 -5.52
N LYS A 21 16.28 -16.27 -5.08
CA LYS A 21 15.90 -17.67 -5.30
C LYS A 21 14.56 -18.00 -4.63
N SER A 22 14.36 -17.59 -3.37
CA SER A 22 13.09 -17.85 -2.67
C SER A 22 11.92 -17.08 -3.29
N TYR A 23 12.15 -15.84 -3.74
CA TYR A 23 11.15 -15.07 -4.48
C TYR A 23 10.74 -15.73 -5.81
N LEU A 24 11.69 -16.29 -6.56
CA LEU A 24 11.41 -16.92 -7.84
C LEU A 24 10.58 -18.20 -7.70
N ILE A 25 10.78 -18.98 -6.63
CA ILE A 25 10.05 -20.24 -6.38
C ILE A 25 8.80 -20.06 -5.51
N SER A 26 8.45 -18.83 -5.12
CA SER A 26 7.28 -18.58 -4.27
C SER A 26 5.98 -18.95 -5.00
N PRO A 27 5.14 -19.84 -4.44
CA PRO A 27 3.90 -20.26 -5.08
C PRO A 27 2.78 -19.21 -4.97
N TYR A 28 2.94 -18.21 -4.08
CA TYR A 28 1.94 -17.17 -3.80
C TYR A 28 2.18 -15.87 -4.58
N LYS A 29 3.12 -15.89 -5.53
CA LYS A 29 3.44 -14.73 -6.36
C LYS A 29 2.43 -14.63 -7.51
N THR A 30 1.73 -13.50 -7.55
CA THR A 30 0.90 -13.14 -8.70
C THR A 30 1.79 -12.74 -9.88
N VAL A 31 1.50 -13.24 -11.08
CA VAL A 31 2.21 -12.90 -12.32
C VAL A 31 1.18 -12.58 -13.39
N PRO A 32 1.25 -11.42 -14.07
CA PRO A 32 0.36 -11.12 -15.18
C PRO A 32 0.48 -12.16 -16.30
N TYR A 33 -0.63 -12.56 -16.91
CA TYR A 33 -0.62 -13.49 -18.05
C TYR A 33 -1.79 -13.25 -19.01
N GLY A 34 -1.49 -13.22 -20.31
CA GLY A 34 -2.51 -13.00 -21.35
C GLY A 34 -3.29 -11.71 -21.08
N THR A 35 -4.61 -11.83 -20.90
CA THR A 35 -5.49 -10.70 -20.56
C THR A 35 -5.58 -10.42 -19.06
N HIS A 36 -5.10 -11.32 -18.20
CA HIS A 36 -5.14 -11.15 -16.74
C HIS A 36 -3.96 -10.28 -16.31
N ASN A 37 -4.14 -8.97 -16.38
CA ASN A 37 -3.11 -7.98 -16.09
C ASN A 37 -3.65 -6.74 -15.37
N THR A 38 -4.89 -6.75 -14.89
CA THR A 38 -5.52 -5.59 -14.23
C THR A 38 -5.53 -5.70 -12.71
N ILE A 39 -4.97 -4.69 -12.05
CA ILE A 39 -5.05 -4.44 -10.63
C ILE A 39 -6.26 -3.55 -10.37
N TYR A 40 -7.24 -4.06 -9.63
CA TYR A 40 -8.38 -3.26 -9.20
C TYR A 40 -8.17 -2.69 -7.80
N ILE A 41 -8.41 -1.39 -7.65
CA ILE A 41 -8.51 -0.74 -6.34
C ILE A 41 -10.00 -0.46 -6.08
N GLN A 42 -10.58 -1.11 -5.07
CA GLN A 42 -11.99 -0.99 -4.68
C GLN A 42 -12.13 -0.11 -3.43
N PRO A 43 -12.59 1.14 -3.53
CA PRO A 43 -12.91 1.93 -2.36
C PRO A 43 -14.17 1.40 -1.69
N ILE A 44 -14.13 1.17 -0.38
CA ILE A 44 -15.26 0.72 0.44
C ILE A 44 -15.52 1.70 1.58
N GLY A 45 -16.76 2.17 1.70
CA GLY A 45 -17.19 3.16 2.68
C GLY A 45 -17.11 4.60 2.14
N SER A 46 -17.03 5.57 3.06
CA SER A 46 -17.04 6.99 2.70
C SER A 46 -15.64 7.59 2.65
N PHE A 47 -15.36 8.30 1.55
CA PHE A 47 -14.16 9.13 1.35
C PHE A 47 -14.51 10.62 1.24
N ASN A 48 -15.76 10.99 1.55
CA ASN A 48 -16.27 12.37 1.44
C ASN A 48 -15.88 13.22 2.66
N HIS A 49 -14.58 13.32 2.96
CA HIS A 49 -14.07 14.14 4.06
C HIS A 49 -12.67 14.68 3.72
N PRO A 50 -12.29 15.92 4.12
CA PRO A 50 -11.00 16.51 3.78
C PRO A 50 -9.76 15.70 4.19
N ARG A 51 -9.89 14.83 5.19
CA ARG A 51 -8.82 13.94 5.68
C ARG A 51 -8.73 12.61 4.93
N ALA A 52 -9.67 12.31 4.03
CA ALA A 52 -9.52 11.17 3.14
C ALA A 52 -8.47 11.53 2.07
N PRO A 53 -7.51 10.64 1.77
CA PRO A 53 -6.54 10.91 0.71
C PRO A 53 -7.24 10.91 -0.66
N PRO A 54 -6.75 11.71 -1.63
CA PRO A 54 -7.26 11.68 -2.99
C PRO A 54 -6.93 10.33 -3.65
N LEU A 55 -7.97 9.53 -3.90
CA LEU A 55 -7.85 8.16 -4.40
C LEU A 55 -7.36 8.09 -5.86
N ASP A 56 -7.71 9.09 -6.66
CA ASP A 56 -7.22 9.29 -8.02
C ASP A 56 -5.70 9.45 -8.04
N VAL A 57 -5.15 10.25 -7.11
CA VAL A 57 -3.71 10.43 -6.96
C VAL A 57 -3.03 9.12 -6.54
N ILE A 58 -3.58 8.41 -5.55
CA ILE A 58 -3.05 7.10 -5.14
C ILE A 58 -3.03 6.14 -6.34
N ASN A 59 -4.08 6.14 -7.15
CA ASN A 59 -4.19 5.33 -8.36
C ASN A 59 -3.14 5.73 -9.41
N GLU A 60 -2.82 7.02 -9.58
CA GLU A 60 -1.73 7.48 -10.46
C GLU A 60 -0.37 6.92 -10.02
N PHE A 61 -0.06 6.99 -8.71
CA PHE A 61 1.17 6.40 -8.19
C PHE A 61 1.23 4.89 -8.41
N ALA A 62 0.12 4.17 -8.19
CA ALA A 62 0.04 2.73 -8.43
C ALA A 62 0.22 2.38 -9.92
N LYS A 63 -0.40 3.13 -10.84
CA LYS A 63 -0.20 2.97 -12.30
C LYS A 63 1.25 3.07 -12.70
N VAL A 64 1.96 4.07 -12.16
CA VAL A 64 3.38 4.28 -12.49
C VAL A 64 4.23 3.16 -11.90
N PHE A 65 3.96 2.75 -10.65
CA PHE A 65 4.76 1.75 -9.94
C PHE A 65 4.61 0.33 -10.49
N PHE A 66 3.41 -0.02 -10.96
CA PHE A 66 3.09 -1.32 -11.55
C PHE A 66 2.81 -1.18 -13.06
N SER A 67 3.68 -0.47 -13.79
CA SER A 67 3.45 -0.02 -15.19
C SER A 67 3.11 -1.11 -16.20
N GLU A 68 3.46 -2.37 -15.90
CA GLU A 68 3.20 -3.53 -16.77
C GLU A 68 1.84 -4.20 -16.47
N CYS A 69 1.08 -3.60 -15.55
CA CYS A 69 -0.30 -3.92 -15.24
C CYS A 69 -1.19 -2.71 -15.52
N GLU A 70 -2.42 -2.97 -15.93
CA GLU A 70 -3.46 -1.95 -15.88
C GLU A 70 -3.86 -1.72 -14.43
N VAL A 71 -3.99 -0.47 -13.99
CA VAL A 71 -4.46 -0.17 -12.63
C VAL A 71 -5.73 0.67 -12.72
N GLU A 72 -6.82 0.14 -12.18
CA GLU A 72 -8.15 0.73 -12.31
C GLU A 72 -8.76 0.98 -10.93
N LEU A 73 -9.11 2.24 -10.68
CA LEU A 73 -9.89 2.65 -9.52
C LEU A 73 -11.37 2.39 -9.80
N LEU A 74 -11.98 1.49 -9.02
CA LEU A 74 -13.39 1.15 -9.15
C LEU A 74 -14.29 2.19 -8.47
N PRO A 75 -15.58 2.26 -8.83
CA PRO A 75 -16.54 3.09 -8.12
C PRO A 75 -16.60 2.72 -6.63
N THR A 76 -16.66 3.74 -5.77
CA THR A 76 -16.83 3.55 -4.33
C THR A 76 -18.14 2.81 -4.03
N VAL A 77 -18.06 1.84 -3.13
CA VAL A 77 -19.23 1.08 -2.63
C VAL A 77 -19.38 1.28 -1.12
N ASP A 78 -20.61 1.21 -0.62
CA ASP A 78 -20.86 1.24 0.82
C ASP A 78 -20.56 -0.11 1.50
N PHE A 79 -20.39 -0.07 2.82
CA PHE A 79 -20.36 -1.28 3.63
C PHE A 79 -21.69 -2.04 3.50
N THR A 80 -21.61 -3.36 3.39
CA THR A 80 -22.80 -4.22 3.30
C THR A 80 -23.26 -4.66 4.69
N TYR A 81 -24.55 -4.99 4.83
CA TYR A 81 -25.15 -5.41 6.11
C TYR A 81 -24.56 -6.72 6.68
N ASN A 82 -23.89 -7.52 5.85
CA ASN A 82 -23.28 -8.79 6.25
C ASN A 82 -21.85 -8.64 6.81
N MET A 83 -21.26 -7.44 6.73
CA MET A 83 -19.92 -7.21 7.25
C MET A 83 -19.97 -7.00 8.77
N LYS A 84 -19.34 -7.91 9.51
CA LYS A 84 -19.23 -7.80 10.96
C LYS A 84 -18.43 -6.56 11.32
N LYS A 85 -18.97 -5.82 12.28
CA LYS A 85 -18.31 -4.67 12.90
C LYS A 85 -18.34 -4.78 14.40
N ARG A 86 -17.35 -4.16 15.04
CA ARG A 86 -17.32 -3.95 16.50
C ARG A 86 -17.10 -2.47 16.79
N ASP A 87 -17.60 -2.00 17.92
CA ASP A 87 -17.23 -0.68 18.44
C ASP A 87 -16.05 -0.84 19.39
N ARG A 88 -15.03 -0.01 19.21
CA ARG A 88 -13.92 0.06 20.15
C ARG A 88 -13.55 1.51 20.38
N GLY A 89 -13.82 2.00 21.58
CA GLY A 89 -13.53 3.38 21.95
C GLY A 89 -14.29 4.41 21.12
N GLY A 90 -15.50 4.09 20.66
CA GLY A 90 -16.31 4.96 19.80
C GLY A 90 -15.88 4.98 18.34
N VAL A 91 -14.98 4.08 17.93
CA VAL A 91 -14.58 3.85 16.54
C VAL A 91 -15.14 2.51 16.09
N SER A 92 -15.90 2.53 14.99
CA SER A 92 -16.35 1.29 14.34
C SER A 92 -15.19 0.64 13.58
N GLN A 93 -14.90 -0.62 13.90
CA GLN A 93 -13.92 -1.45 13.20
C GLN A 93 -14.62 -2.57 12.44
N TYR A 94 -14.21 -2.83 11.20
CA TYR A 94 -14.76 -3.90 10.35
C TYR A 94 -13.83 -5.12 10.30
N LEU A 95 -14.42 -6.31 10.26
CA LEU A 95 -13.68 -7.56 10.16
C LEU A 95 -13.13 -7.72 8.73
N THR A 96 -11.82 -7.90 8.61
CA THR A 96 -11.13 -8.03 7.31
C THR A 96 -11.65 -9.21 6.50
N SER A 97 -11.91 -10.37 7.14
CA SER A 97 -12.39 -11.57 6.44
C SER A 97 -13.69 -11.35 5.67
N ASP A 98 -14.58 -10.49 6.18
CA ASP A 98 -15.84 -10.17 5.50
C ASP A 98 -15.63 -9.22 4.32
N LEU A 99 -14.61 -8.35 4.40
CA LEU A 99 -14.18 -7.50 3.29
C LEU A 99 -13.50 -8.32 2.18
N HIS A 100 -12.63 -9.29 2.54
CA HIS A 100 -12.06 -10.24 1.57
C HIS A 100 -13.15 -11.07 0.89
N LYS A 101 -14.08 -11.62 1.69
CA LYS A 101 -15.22 -12.38 1.18
C LYS A 101 -16.04 -11.54 0.19
N TYR A 102 -16.31 -10.29 0.51
CA TYR A 102 -16.98 -9.37 -0.41
C TYR A 102 -16.22 -9.22 -1.74
N LEU A 103 -14.90 -9.02 -1.71
CA LEU A 103 -14.08 -8.91 -2.93
C LEU A 103 -14.17 -10.18 -3.78
N CYS A 104 -14.08 -11.36 -3.16
CA CYS A 104 -14.20 -12.64 -3.86
C CYS A 104 -15.60 -12.84 -4.46
N GLU A 105 -16.67 -12.61 -3.70
CA GLU A 105 -18.05 -12.80 -4.14
C GLU A 105 -18.47 -11.81 -5.24
N THR A 106 -17.84 -10.65 -5.29
CA THR A 106 -18.12 -9.61 -6.31
C THR A 106 -17.20 -9.68 -7.52
N ARG A 107 -16.25 -10.62 -7.59
CA ARG A 107 -15.35 -10.80 -8.73
C ARG A 107 -16.08 -10.92 -10.06
N SER A 108 -17.14 -11.71 -10.11
CA SER A 108 -17.96 -11.89 -11.33
C SER A 108 -18.68 -10.62 -11.80
N LYS A 109 -18.82 -9.61 -10.93
CA LYS A 109 -19.41 -8.30 -11.26
C LYS A 109 -18.38 -7.31 -11.81
N ARG A 110 -17.09 -7.60 -11.66
CA ARG A 110 -15.98 -6.88 -12.30
C ARG A 110 -15.63 -7.56 -13.62
N ASP A 111 -14.72 -6.97 -14.40
CA ASP A 111 -14.15 -7.66 -15.55
C ASP A 111 -13.13 -8.72 -15.08
N TRP A 112 -13.67 -9.82 -14.56
CA TRP A 112 -12.89 -10.92 -13.96
C TRP A 112 -11.92 -11.58 -14.96
N ARG A 113 -12.13 -11.41 -16.27
CA ARG A 113 -11.23 -11.95 -17.31
C ARG A 113 -9.94 -11.14 -17.44
N ARG A 114 -9.93 -9.92 -16.92
CA ARG A 114 -8.76 -9.04 -16.84
C ARG A 114 -8.19 -8.93 -15.43
N GLU A 115 -9.01 -9.18 -14.40
CA GLU A 115 -8.62 -9.15 -13.00
C GLU A 115 -7.41 -10.06 -12.72
N LEU A 116 -6.28 -9.42 -12.44
CA LEU A 116 -5.11 -10.07 -11.89
C LEU A 116 -5.23 -10.18 -10.37
N LEU A 117 -5.59 -9.07 -9.73
CA LEU A 117 -5.79 -8.95 -8.28
C LEU A 117 -6.73 -7.79 -7.96
N CYS A 118 -7.31 -7.80 -6.75
CA CYS A 118 -8.19 -6.73 -6.29
C CYS A 118 -7.91 -6.36 -4.82
N VAL A 119 -7.60 -5.10 -4.58
CA VAL A 119 -7.36 -4.56 -3.24
C VAL A 119 -8.46 -3.60 -2.83
N ALA A 120 -9.03 -3.76 -1.65
CA ALA A 120 -9.94 -2.79 -1.07
C ALA A 120 -9.17 -1.73 -0.29
N VAL A 121 -9.65 -0.48 -0.37
CA VAL A 121 -9.22 0.61 0.52
C VAL A 121 -10.41 1.15 1.28
N THR A 122 -10.22 1.54 2.53
CA THR A 122 -11.29 2.11 3.34
C THR A 122 -10.81 3.14 4.36
N MET A 123 -11.64 4.14 4.66
CA MET A 123 -11.44 5.06 5.78
C MET A 123 -11.89 4.48 7.13
N ALA A 124 -12.55 3.32 7.15
CA ALA A 124 -12.92 2.66 8.40
C ALA A 124 -11.74 1.86 8.97
N ASP A 125 -11.68 1.77 10.30
CA ASP A 125 -10.68 0.96 10.96
C ASP A 125 -11.00 -0.54 10.77
N ILE A 126 -9.99 -1.40 10.75
CA ILE A 126 -10.16 -2.84 10.44
C ILE A 126 -9.43 -3.73 11.45
N TYR A 127 -9.91 -4.97 11.59
CA TYR A 127 -9.31 -5.97 12.48
C TYR A 127 -9.42 -7.39 11.90
N PRO A 128 -8.45 -8.28 12.19
CA PRO A 128 -8.37 -9.62 11.59
C PRO A 128 -9.21 -10.68 12.33
N GLY A 129 -9.53 -10.45 13.61
CA GLY A 129 -10.30 -11.37 14.41
C GLY A 129 -10.21 -11.11 15.91
N ASP A 130 -10.72 -12.07 16.68
CA ASP A 130 -10.69 -12.00 18.14
C ASP A 130 -9.24 -12.01 18.67
N GLY A 131 -8.98 -11.23 19.73
CA GLY A 131 -7.65 -11.08 20.33
C GLY A 131 -6.76 -10.00 19.69
N TRP A 132 -7.12 -9.48 18.52
CA TRP A 132 -6.37 -8.42 17.85
C TRP A 132 -6.95 -7.03 18.08
N ASN A 133 -6.06 -6.03 18.17
CA ASN A 133 -6.46 -4.64 18.38
C ASN A 133 -6.98 -3.98 17.09
N PHE A 134 -6.20 -4.08 16.02
CA PHE A 134 -6.46 -3.59 14.67
C PHE A 134 -5.35 -4.10 13.74
N VAL A 135 -5.50 -3.91 12.43
CA VAL A 135 -4.42 -4.01 11.45
C VAL A 135 -4.50 -2.84 10.47
N TYR A 136 -3.38 -2.44 9.88
CA TYR A 136 -3.39 -1.49 8.74
C TYR A 136 -3.89 -2.17 7.46
N GLY A 137 -3.71 -3.49 7.37
CA GLY A 137 -4.04 -4.27 6.21
C GLY A 137 -4.04 -5.75 6.49
N GLU A 138 -4.70 -6.50 5.62
CA GLU A 138 -4.55 -7.95 5.53
C GLU A 138 -4.78 -8.41 4.10
N ALA A 139 -3.96 -9.34 3.63
CA ALA A 139 -4.05 -9.94 2.30
C ALA A 139 -4.43 -11.43 2.39
N VAL A 140 -5.10 -11.93 1.35
CA VAL A 140 -5.33 -13.35 1.10
C VAL A 140 -4.67 -13.70 -0.24
N PRO A 141 -3.35 -13.99 -0.25
CA PRO A 141 -2.60 -14.19 -1.50
C PRO A 141 -3.14 -15.32 -2.37
N SER A 142 -3.68 -16.40 -1.79
CA SER A 142 -4.29 -17.49 -2.54
C SER A 142 -5.51 -17.08 -3.38
N GLU A 143 -6.13 -15.96 -3.01
CA GLU A 143 -7.28 -15.39 -3.71
C GLU A 143 -6.93 -14.11 -4.46
N ASN A 144 -5.68 -13.66 -4.46
CA ASN A 144 -5.24 -12.38 -5.05
C ASN A 144 -6.07 -11.17 -4.58
N VAL A 145 -6.48 -11.16 -3.31
CA VAL A 145 -7.20 -10.03 -2.72
C VAL A 145 -6.51 -9.50 -1.47
N GLY A 146 -6.73 -8.23 -1.17
CA GLY A 146 -6.28 -7.60 0.06
C GLY A 146 -7.17 -6.45 0.47
N VAL A 147 -7.08 -6.03 1.73
CA VAL A 147 -7.91 -4.96 2.30
C VAL A 147 -7.04 -4.08 3.18
N TYR A 148 -7.08 -2.77 2.95
CA TYR A 148 -6.21 -1.80 3.61
C TYR A 148 -7.01 -0.62 4.16
N SER A 149 -6.66 -0.20 5.38
CA SER A 149 -7.34 0.90 6.08
C SER A 149 -6.46 2.14 6.12
N PHE A 150 -7.08 3.27 5.77
CA PHE A 150 -6.50 4.61 5.91
C PHE A 150 -6.92 5.30 7.21
N ALA A 151 -7.72 4.65 8.06
CA ALA A 151 -8.32 5.26 9.26
C ALA A 151 -7.26 5.85 10.21
N ARG A 152 -6.09 5.22 10.27
CA ARG A 152 -5.02 5.50 11.25
C ARG A 152 -3.86 6.31 10.67
N LEU A 153 -3.99 6.83 9.45
CA LEU A 153 -2.88 7.51 8.75
C LEU A 153 -2.79 8.99 9.06
N ASP A 154 -3.83 9.57 9.66
CA ASP A 154 -3.80 10.94 10.12
C ASP A 154 -2.78 11.11 11.28
N PRO A 155 -1.83 12.06 11.21
CA PRO A 155 -0.93 12.33 12.31
C PRO A 155 -1.62 12.61 13.66
N LEU A 156 -2.86 13.10 13.63
CA LEU A 156 -3.64 13.39 14.83
C LEU A 156 -4.34 12.16 15.43
N PHE A 157 -4.34 11.00 14.74
CA PHE A 157 -5.14 9.83 15.12
C PHE A 157 -4.94 9.38 16.57
N TYR A 158 -3.69 9.32 17.03
CA TYR A 158 -3.35 8.93 18.40
C TYR A 158 -3.18 10.11 19.36
N GLN A 159 -3.32 11.34 18.88
CA GLN A 159 -3.06 12.55 19.67
C GLN A 159 -4.35 13.14 20.27
N VAL A 160 -5.46 13.02 19.56
CA VAL A 160 -6.75 13.61 19.94
C VAL A 160 -7.90 12.65 19.60
N THR A 161 -9.09 12.90 20.14
CA THR A 161 -10.26 12.06 19.86
C THR A 161 -10.73 12.23 18.41
N ALA A 162 -11.43 11.22 17.86
CA ALA A 162 -11.99 11.30 16.51
C ALA A 162 -12.88 12.55 16.30
N LYS A 163 -13.62 12.97 17.34
CA LYS A 163 -14.47 14.17 17.30
C LYS A 163 -13.64 15.46 17.21
N GLU A 164 -12.46 15.50 17.82
CA GLU A 164 -11.53 16.62 17.74
C GLU A 164 -10.84 16.65 16.37
N ILE A 165 -10.44 15.50 15.82
CA ILE A 165 -9.89 15.40 14.45
C ILE A 165 -10.83 16.04 13.42
N LEU A 166 -12.12 15.75 13.50
CA LEU A 166 -13.14 16.31 12.59
C LEU A 166 -13.35 17.83 12.75
N ARG A 167 -12.97 18.39 13.89
CA ARG A 167 -13.10 19.84 14.18
C ARG A 167 -11.82 20.62 13.90
N THR A 168 -10.67 19.96 13.97
CA THR A 168 -9.38 20.55 13.66
C THR A 168 -9.25 20.73 12.15
N PRO A 169 -9.00 21.95 11.64
CA PRO A 169 -8.73 22.17 10.22
C PRO A 169 -7.53 21.34 9.74
N LEU A 170 -7.63 20.78 8.54
CA LEU A 170 -6.52 20.06 7.94
C LEU A 170 -5.47 21.05 7.41
N ILE A 171 -4.26 20.99 7.95
CA ILE A 171 -3.11 21.75 7.45
C ILE A 171 -2.41 20.98 6.32
N LYS A 172 -1.70 21.71 5.46
CA LYS A 172 -1.05 21.16 4.26
C LYS A 172 -0.05 20.05 4.58
N GLU A 173 0.72 20.21 5.65
CA GLU A 173 1.72 19.24 6.08
C GLU A 173 1.08 17.89 6.43
N HIS A 174 -0.04 17.92 7.14
CA HIS A 174 -0.79 16.71 7.49
C HIS A 174 -1.44 16.07 6.26
N SER A 175 -1.96 16.86 5.31
CA SER A 175 -2.51 16.29 4.08
C SER A 175 -1.44 15.57 3.25
N ILE A 176 -0.21 16.12 3.20
CA ILE A 176 0.92 15.47 2.53
C ILE A 176 1.33 14.18 3.25
N ILE A 177 1.36 14.17 4.58
CA ILE A 177 1.68 12.95 5.36
C ILE A 177 0.62 11.86 5.12
N ILE A 178 -0.67 12.21 5.16
CA ILE A 178 -1.78 11.28 4.89
C ILE A 178 -1.65 10.69 3.49
N LEU A 179 -1.42 11.53 2.47
CA LEU A 179 -1.23 11.09 1.10
C LEU A 179 -0.03 10.14 0.98
N ARG A 180 1.13 10.54 1.52
CA ARG A 180 2.36 9.73 1.48
C ARG A 180 2.17 8.37 2.13
N ARG A 181 1.57 8.32 3.32
CA ARG A 181 1.28 7.05 4.03
C ARG A 181 0.29 6.18 3.24
N SER A 182 -0.70 6.79 2.60
CA SER A 182 -1.70 6.06 1.80
C SER A 182 -1.08 5.45 0.54
N ILE A 183 -0.24 6.21 -0.17
CA ILE A 183 0.55 5.69 -1.31
C ILE A 183 1.44 4.54 -0.83
N LYS A 184 2.16 4.74 0.28
CA LYS A 184 3.05 3.73 0.84
C LYS A 184 2.35 2.40 1.06
N ILE A 185 1.24 2.42 1.79
CA ILE A 185 0.46 1.21 2.09
C ILE A 185 0.04 0.55 0.79
N ILE A 186 -0.53 1.30 -0.15
CA ILE A 186 -1.00 0.69 -1.40
C ILE A 186 0.12 0.04 -2.20
N LEU A 187 1.27 0.70 -2.34
CA LEU A 187 2.40 0.15 -3.07
C LEU A 187 3.03 -1.04 -2.34
N HIS A 188 3.19 -0.96 -1.01
CA HIS A 188 3.73 -2.03 -0.18
C HIS A 188 2.88 -3.29 -0.29
N GLU A 189 1.58 -3.12 -0.14
CA GLU A 189 0.67 -4.24 0.01
C GLU A 189 0.33 -4.92 -1.32
N ILE A 190 0.24 -4.15 -2.41
CA ILE A 190 0.22 -4.74 -3.76
C ILE A 190 1.56 -5.45 -4.02
N GLY A 191 2.68 -4.92 -3.51
CA GLY A 191 3.99 -5.57 -3.54
C GLY A 191 3.97 -6.98 -2.92
N HIS A 192 3.27 -7.17 -1.79
CA HIS A 192 3.05 -8.49 -1.20
C HIS A 192 2.29 -9.44 -2.12
N LEU A 193 1.28 -8.97 -2.86
CA LEU A 193 0.55 -9.79 -3.83
C LEU A 193 1.42 -10.21 -5.03
N PHE A 194 2.43 -9.41 -5.37
CA PHE A 194 3.51 -9.81 -6.29
C PHE A 194 4.60 -10.67 -5.62
N GLY A 195 4.37 -11.17 -4.42
CA GLY A 195 5.22 -12.13 -3.72
C GLY A 195 6.47 -11.52 -3.08
N LEU A 196 6.56 -10.20 -2.93
CA LEU A 196 7.62 -9.57 -2.13
C LEU A 196 7.33 -9.80 -0.65
N ASP A 197 8.25 -10.40 0.11
CA ASP A 197 8.16 -10.39 1.57
C ASP A 197 8.70 -9.07 2.11
N HIS A 198 8.53 -8.86 3.42
CA HIS A 198 9.21 -7.79 4.11
C HIS A 198 10.74 -7.83 3.85
N CYS A 199 11.29 -6.65 3.60
CA CYS A 199 12.71 -6.46 3.32
C CYS A 199 13.46 -6.18 4.61
N VAL A 200 14.52 -6.95 4.85
CA VAL A 200 15.41 -6.78 6.00
C VAL A 200 16.84 -6.44 5.60
N TYR A 201 17.07 -6.13 4.32
CA TYR A 201 18.41 -5.89 3.77
C TYR A 201 18.76 -4.40 3.73
N TYR A 202 17.79 -3.54 3.39
CA TYR A 202 17.98 -2.12 3.11
C TYR A 202 16.74 -1.33 3.53
N LEU A 203 16.88 -0.01 3.62
CA LEU A 203 15.72 0.87 3.63
C LEU A 203 14.98 0.69 2.31
N CYS A 204 13.71 0.33 2.39
CA CYS A 204 12.91 -0.15 1.29
C CYS A 204 11.43 0.13 1.58
N LEU A 205 10.65 0.38 0.53
CA LEU A 205 9.19 0.38 0.59
C LEU A 205 8.64 -0.87 1.29
N MET A 206 9.27 -2.04 1.09
CA MET A 206 8.86 -3.32 1.67
C MET A 206 9.37 -3.54 3.11
N ASN A 207 9.91 -2.54 3.81
CA ASN A 207 10.16 -2.73 5.24
C ASN A 207 8.83 -2.86 5.99
N GLY A 208 8.74 -3.80 6.93
CA GLY A 208 7.57 -3.93 7.79
C GLY A 208 7.56 -2.83 8.86
N ALA A 209 6.38 -2.32 9.19
CA ALA A 209 6.22 -1.23 10.16
C ALA A 209 5.18 -1.58 11.23
N ASN A 210 5.55 -1.39 12.49
CA ASN A 210 4.66 -1.58 13.65
C ASN A 210 3.88 -0.32 14.04
N ASN A 211 4.40 0.86 13.67
CA ASN A 211 3.84 2.15 14.07
C ASN A 211 4.07 3.21 12.99
N GLU A 212 3.36 4.32 13.11
CA GLU A 212 3.38 5.40 12.12
C GLU A 212 4.72 6.15 12.07
N THR A 213 5.48 6.17 13.16
CA THR A 213 6.82 6.79 13.18
C THR A 213 7.81 5.95 12.37
N GLU A 214 7.78 4.63 12.54
CA GLU A 214 8.55 3.70 11.72
C GLU A 214 8.14 3.79 10.24
N MET A 215 6.84 3.79 9.96
CA MET A 215 6.29 3.97 8.61
C MET A 215 6.75 5.28 7.95
N ASP A 216 6.90 6.37 8.70
CA ASP A 216 7.38 7.64 8.15
C ASP A 216 8.89 7.65 7.86
N ARG A 217 9.67 6.82 8.56
CA ARG A 217 11.11 6.67 8.33
C ARG A 217 11.42 5.88 7.05
N GLU A 218 10.61 4.89 6.69
CA GLU A 218 10.92 4.05 5.53
C GLU A 218 10.44 4.72 4.21
N PRO A 219 11.14 4.49 3.10
CA PRO A 219 10.93 5.23 1.86
C PRO A 219 9.75 4.73 1.02
N LEU A 220 9.42 5.46 -0.07
CA LEU A 220 8.49 5.00 -1.11
C LEU A 220 9.17 4.22 -2.26
N HIS A 221 10.49 4.01 -2.23
CA HIS A 221 11.22 3.32 -3.28
C HIS A 221 11.59 1.89 -2.88
N LEU A 222 11.69 0.99 -3.86
CA LEU A 222 12.28 -0.33 -3.65
C LEU A 222 13.80 -0.21 -3.55
N CYS A 223 14.38 -0.95 -2.60
CA CYS A 223 15.82 -1.19 -2.59
C CYS A 223 16.23 -2.05 -3.81
N PRO A 224 17.52 -2.11 -4.17
CA PRO A 224 17.99 -2.88 -5.32
C PRO A 224 17.55 -4.36 -5.33
N VAL A 225 17.45 -4.98 -4.15
CA VAL A 225 17.01 -6.38 -4.02
C VAL A 225 15.54 -6.54 -4.40
N CYS A 226 14.65 -5.74 -3.79
CA CYS A 226 13.21 -5.84 -4.07
C CYS A 226 12.84 -5.31 -5.46
N LEU A 227 13.57 -4.29 -5.95
CA LEU A 227 13.43 -3.81 -7.32
C LEU A 227 13.77 -4.94 -8.32
N HIS A 228 14.88 -5.64 -8.11
CA HIS A 228 15.27 -6.75 -8.98
C HIS A 228 14.25 -7.91 -8.97
N LYS A 229 13.70 -8.23 -7.80
CA LYS A 229 12.62 -9.22 -7.67
C LYS A 229 11.40 -8.80 -8.46
N LEU A 230 10.84 -7.61 -8.21
CA LEU A 230 9.64 -7.15 -8.89
C LEU A 230 9.87 -7.02 -10.41
N HIS A 231 11.02 -6.48 -10.81
CA HIS A 231 11.41 -6.37 -12.22
C HIS A 231 11.51 -7.75 -12.89
N SER A 232 11.97 -8.79 -12.21
CA SER A 232 12.01 -10.15 -12.80
C SER A 232 10.62 -10.73 -13.09
N THR A 233 9.56 -10.14 -12.54
CA THR A 233 8.17 -10.56 -12.73
C THR A 233 7.43 -9.66 -13.70
N LEU A 234 7.62 -8.35 -13.58
CA LEU A 234 6.89 -7.37 -14.39
C LEU A 234 7.68 -6.92 -15.63
N GLN A 235 9.01 -6.83 -15.56
CA GLN A 235 9.88 -6.35 -16.65
C GLN A 235 9.70 -4.88 -17.06
N PHE A 236 9.27 -4.02 -16.13
CA PHE A 236 9.12 -2.57 -16.36
C PHE A 236 10.45 -1.86 -16.65
N ASP A 237 10.38 -0.76 -17.40
CA ASP A 237 11.52 0.16 -17.56
C ASP A 237 11.76 0.95 -16.25
N VAL A 238 12.85 0.61 -15.56
CA VAL A 238 13.27 1.25 -14.29
C VAL A 238 13.51 2.76 -14.46
N ARG A 239 14.05 3.20 -15.60
CA ARG A 239 14.30 4.62 -15.84
C ARG A 239 12.99 5.37 -16.01
N HIS A 240 12.10 4.84 -16.84
CA HIS A 240 10.77 5.45 -17.05
C HIS A 240 9.96 5.50 -15.74
N LEU A 241 10.00 4.41 -14.95
CA LEU A 241 9.43 4.38 -13.61
C LEU A 241 9.96 5.54 -12.76
N TYR A 242 11.27 5.71 -12.66
CA TYR A 242 11.88 6.73 -11.80
C TYR A 242 11.61 8.16 -12.28
N GLU A 243 11.65 8.41 -13.60
CA GLU A 243 11.32 9.73 -14.18
C GLU A 243 9.87 10.12 -13.86
N THR A 244 8.92 9.21 -14.11
CA THR A 244 7.50 9.48 -13.92
C THR A 244 7.15 9.60 -12.42
N PHE A 245 7.71 8.73 -11.57
CA PHE A 245 7.48 8.78 -10.12
C PHE A 245 8.08 10.06 -9.50
N ALA A 246 9.25 10.53 -9.98
CA ALA A 246 9.82 11.80 -9.54
C ALA A 246 8.88 12.99 -9.87
N ASN A 247 8.32 13.02 -11.08
CA ASN A 247 7.40 14.08 -11.50
C ASN A 247 6.10 14.09 -10.66
N LEU A 248 5.54 12.91 -10.35
CA LEU A 248 4.40 12.81 -9.45
C LEU A 248 4.76 13.30 -8.04
N CYS A 249 5.91 12.88 -7.51
CA CYS A 249 6.38 13.35 -6.20
C CYS A 249 6.52 14.88 -6.15
N ASP A 250 7.06 15.50 -7.19
CA ASP A 250 7.17 16.97 -7.29
C ASP A 250 5.79 17.63 -7.29
N THR A 251 4.88 17.12 -8.13
CA THR A 251 3.50 17.62 -8.28
C THR A 251 2.74 17.63 -6.95
N TYR A 252 2.91 16.59 -6.13
CA TYR A 252 2.17 16.41 -4.88
C TYR A 252 2.97 16.79 -3.61
N GLY A 253 4.14 17.42 -3.76
CA GLY A 253 4.93 17.94 -2.63
C GLY A 253 5.66 16.87 -1.80
N LEU A 254 5.96 15.71 -2.38
CA LEU A 254 6.78 14.65 -1.80
C LEU A 254 8.27 14.91 -2.08
N GLU A 255 8.79 16.01 -1.55
CA GLU A 255 10.12 16.53 -1.89
C GLU A 255 11.26 15.54 -1.61
N LYS A 256 11.18 14.80 -0.50
CA LYS A 256 12.21 13.81 -0.12
C LYS A 256 12.29 12.68 -1.15
N GLU A 257 11.13 12.17 -1.55
CA GLU A 257 11.02 11.11 -2.56
C GLU A 257 11.42 11.62 -3.95
N CYS A 258 10.95 12.80 -4.35
CA CYS A 258 11.33 13.45 -5.62
C CYS A 258 12.85 13.55 -5.75
N LYS A 259 13.52 14.13 -4.74
CA LYS A 259 14.97 14.27 -4.71
C LYS A 259 15.69 12.92 -4.77
N TRP A 260 15.16 11.89 -4.10
CA TRP A 260 15.76 10.56 -4.15
C TRP A 260 15.75 9.98 -5.58
N TYR A 261 14.59 10.03 -6.26
CA TYR A 261 14.47 9.51 -7.63
C TYR A 261 15.32 10.32 -8.62
N GLN A 262 15.33 11.66 -8.53
CA GLN A 262 16.17 12.51 -9.36
C GLN A 262 17.66 12.21 -9.20
N ASN A 263 18.13 12.04 -7.96
CA ASN A 263 19.52 11.65 -7.70
C ASN A 263 19.81 10.27 -8.31
N ARG A 264 18.88 9.32 -8.23
CA ARG A 264 19.08 7.98 -8.78
C ARG A 264 19.16 7.97 -10.31
N LEU A 265 18.37 8.81 -10.97
CA LEU A 265 18.39 8.96 -12.43
C LEU A 265 19.74 9.46 -12.95
N GLN A 266 20.42 10.35 -12.22
CA GLN A 266 21.77 10.81 -12.59
C GLN A 266 22.75 9.62 -12.69
N TYR A 267 22.66 8.64 -11.80
CA TYR A 267 23.50 7.45 -11.88
C TYR A 267 23.17 6.55 -13.07
N LEU A 268 21.89 6.45 -13.46
CA LEU A 268 21.47 5.61 -14.60
C LEU A 268 21.89 6.19 -15.96
N GLN A 269 22.13 7.51 -16.04
CA GLN A 269 22.64 8.16 -17.26
C GLN A 269 24.06 7.72 -17.65
N TYR A 270 24.86 7.23 -16.70
CA TYR A 270 26.27 6.87 -16.92
C TYR A 270 26.53 5.40 -17.28
N PHE A 271 25.50 4.55 -17.34
CA PHE A 271 25.67 3.09 -17.61
C PHE A 271 25.29 2.67 -19.05
N PHE A 272 25.00 3.62 -19.94
CA PHE A 272 24.60 3.35 -21.33
C PHE A 272 25.53 3.99 -22.38
N TYR A 273 26.79 4.25 -22.03
CA TYR A 273 27.85 4.64 -22.98
C TYR A 273 28.99 3.61 -22.98
#